data_AF-A0A951SYU0-F1
#
_entry.id   AF-A0A951SYU0-F1
#
_cell.length_a   1.000
_cell.length_b   1.000
_cell.length_c   1.000
_cell.angle_alpha   90.00
_cell.angle_beta   90.00
_cell.angle_gamma   90.00
#
_symmetry.space_group_name_H-M   'P 1'
#
loop_
_entity.id
_entity.type
_entity.pdbx_description
1 polymer ?
#
loop_
_entity_poly.entity_id
_entity_poly.type
_entity_poly.pdbx_seq_one_letter_code
_entity_poly.pdbx_strand_id
1 'polypeptide(L)'
;RIGLISEDQAVLAKEQRRQDREALLRALESTGLAIEDVAEDSIMDPELSAAVHSYVSLSNSQLFIVSYDDLTGEMDQPNLPGTVDEYPCWKLRNQVYLEDVEENPYWIAINEAIKDRLTGEIDLWNRDESS
;
A
#
# COMPACT_ATOMS: atom_id res chain seq x y z
N ARG A 1 -7.59 -3.95 -21.74
CA ARG A 1 -8.40 -5.06 -21.16
C ARG A 1 -7.88 -6.35 -21.77
N ILE A 2 -7.34 -7.28 -20.96
CA ILE A 2 -6.64 -8.50 -21.43
C ILE A 2 -7.61 -9.72 -21.57
N GLY A 3 -8.93 -9.52 -21.41
CA GLY A 3 -9.93 -10.56 -21.64
C GLY A 3 -9.98 -11.69 -20.59
N LEU A 4 -9.29 -11.52 -19.45
CA LEU A 4 -9.17 -12.52 -18.39
C LEU A 4 -10.42 -12.70 -17.51
N ILE A 5 -11.37 -11.76 -17.57
CA ILE A 5 -12.61 -11.79 -16.77
C ILE A 5 -13.82 -11.57 -17.67
N SER A 6 -14.90 -12.31 -17.42
CA SER A 6 -16.18 -12.06 -18.08
C SER A 6 -16.79 -10.74 -17.60
N GLU A 7 -17.78 -10.20 -18.34
CA GLU A 7 -18.44 -8.96 -17.94
C GLU A 7 -19.18 -9.13 -16.59
N ASP A 8 -19.84 -10.27 -16.37
CA ASP A 8 -20.51 -10.58 -15.10
C ASP A 8 -19.50 -10.63 -13.94
N GLN A 9 -18.32 -11.25 -14.15
CA GLN A 9 -17.24 -11.26 -13.17
C GLN A 9 -16.71 -9.85 -12.91
N ALA A 10 -16.61 -9.01 -13.93
CA ALA A 10 -16.16 -7.63 -13.79
C ALA A 10 -17.15 -6.78 -12.97
N VAL A 11 -18.46 -6.98 -13.16
CA VAL A 11 -19.50 -6.30 -12.37
C VAL A 11 -19.42 -6.72 -10.91
N LEU A 12 -19.35 -8.03 -10.64
CA LEU A 12 -19.23 -8.55 -9.27
C LEU A 12 -17.95 -8.07 -8.57
N ALA A 13 -16.81 -8.08 -9.27
CA ALA A 13 -15.54 -7.62 -8.72
C ALA A 13 -15.54 -6.12 -8.39
N LYS A 14 -16.21 -5.29 -9.21
CA LYS A 14 -16.38 -3.86 -8.92
C LYS A 14 -17.23 -3.63 -7.67
N GLU A 15 -18.33 -4.35 -7.55
CA GLU A 15 -19.22 -4.25 -6.39
C GLU A 15 -18.51 -4.70 -5.10
N GLN A 16 -17.77 -5.81 -5.15
CA GLN A 16 -16.96 -6.25 -4.01
C GLN A 16 -15.92 -5.19 -3.62
N ARG A 17 -15.21 -4.60 -4.60
CA ARG A 17 -14.22 -3.55 -4.35
C ARG A 17 -14.84 -2.30 -3.71
N ARG A 18 -16.06 -1.93 -4.12
CA ARG A 18 -16.81 -0.83 -3.51
C ARG A 18 -17.12 -1.13 -2.05
N GLN A 19 -17.61 -2.33 -1.74
CA GLN A 19 -17.92 -2.75 -0.37
C GLN A 19 -16.67 -2.82 0.52
N ASP A 20 -15.58 -3.39 0.02
CA ASP A 20 -14.31 -3.48 0.74
C ASP A 20 -13.75 -2.09 1.06
N ARG A 21 -13.85 -1.16 0.10
CA ARG A 21 -13.43 0.23 0.27
C ARG A 21 -14.24 0.93 1.35
N GLU A 22 -15.56 0.81 1.34
CA GLU A 22 -16.40 1.38 2.39
C GLU A 22 -16.10 0.79 3.77
N ALA A 23 -15.82 -0.52 3.83
CA ALA A 23 -15.42 -1.17 5.07
C ALA A 23 -14.08 -0.65 5.60
N LEU A 24 -13.11 -0.43 4.71
CA LEU A 24 -11.83 0.19 5.05
C LEU A 24 -12.03 1.61 5.60
N LEU A 25 -12.79 2.47 4.92
CA LEU A 25 -13.03 3.84 5.38
C LEU A 25 -13.71 3.91 6.75
N ARG A 26 -14.70 3.04 7.00
CA ARG A 26 -15.31 2.92 8.33
C ARG A 26 -14.31 2.45 9.41
N ALA A 27 -13.40 1.56 9.06
CA ALA A 27 -12.36 1.10 9.97
C ALA A 27 -11.39 2.24 10.34
N LEU A 28 -10.96 3.03 9.35
CA LEU A 28 -10.16 4.24 9.58
C LEU A 28 -10.90 5.22 10.50
N GLU A 29 -12.17 5.50 10.23
CA GLU A 29 -12.98 6.40 11.06
C GLU A 29 -13.07 5.90 12.52
N SER A 30 -13.34 4.62 12.73
CA SER A 30 -13.45 4.01 14.07
C SER A 30 -12.16 4.05 14.90
N THR A 31 -11.02 4.30 14.26
CA THR A 31 -9.70 4.43 14.91
C THR A 31 -9.21 5.88 14.98
N GLY A 32 -10.06 6.85 14.62
CA GLY A 32 -9.72 8.27 14.63
C GLY A 32 -8.84 8.70 13.45
N LEU A 33 -8.75 7.87 12.41
CA LEU A 33 -7.96 8.10 11.18
C LEU A 33 -8.87 8.48 10.00
N ALA A 34 -10.03 9.08 10.28
CA ALA A 34 -10.98 9.48 9.25
C ALA A 34 -10.35 10.46 8.25
N ILE A 35 -10.64 10.26 6.97
CA ILE A 35 -10.32 11.21 5.91
C ILE A 35 -11.62 11.78 5.37
N GLU A 36 -11.66 13.09 5.23
CA GLU A 36 -12.82 13.81 4.71
C GLU A 36 -12.88 13.71 3.18
N ASP A 37 -14.09 13.79 2.61
CA ASP A 37 -14.32 13.96 1.17
C ASP A 37 -13.71 12.88 0.23
N VAL A 38 -13.56 11.65 0.72
CA VAL A 38 -13.05 10.53 -0.09
C VAL A 38 -14.12 10.01 -1.08
N ALA A 39 -14.20 10.60 -2.27
CA ALA A 39 -15.09 10.18 -3.35
C ALA A 39 -14.86 8.71 -3.78
N GLU A 40 -15.89 8.06 -4.30
CA GLU A 40 -15.86 6.62 -4.68
C GLU A 40 -14.75 6.29 -5.70
N ASP A 41 -14.48 7.23 -6.62
CA ASP A 41 -13.47 7.14 -7.68
C ASP A 41 -12.13 7.78 -7.32
N SER A 42 -11.94 8.19 -6.05
CA SER A 42 -10.66 8.76 -5.61
C SER A 42 -9.54 7.75 -5.81
N ILE A 43 -8.47 8.21 -6.45
CA ILE A 43 -7.21 7.49 -6.56
C ILE A 43 -6.48 7.48 -5.22
N MET A 44 -5.55 6.54 -5.04
CA MET A 44 -4.70 6.52 -3.86
C MET A 44 -3.79 7.75 -3.88
N ASP A 45 -3.86 8.57 -2.84
CA ASP A 45 -3.00 9.73 -2.63
C ASP A 45 -2.15 9.55 -1.35
N PRO A 46 -1.20 10.46 -1.06
CA PRO A 46 -0.35 10.33 0.12
C PRO A 46 -1.15 10.32 1.44
N GLU A 47 -2.24 11.06 1.53
CA GLU A 47 -3.05 11.17 2.76
C GLU A 47 -3.79 9.86 3.04
N LEU A 48 -4.49 9.32 2.05
CA LEU A 48 -5.18 8.04 2.14
C LEU A 48 -4.19 6.89 2.37
N SER A 49 -3.04 6.91 1.68
CA SER A 49 -2.00 5.91 1.90
C SER A 49 -1.48 5.96 3.34
N ALA A 50 -1.20 7.15 3.88
CA ALA A 50 -0.74 7.34 5.25
C ALA A 50 -1.77 6.84 6.28
N ALA A 51 -3.06 7.16 6.12
CA ALA A 51 -4.10 6.68 7.04
C ALA A 51 -4.25 5.16 7.03
N VAL A 52 -4.18 4.53 5.84
CA VAL A 52 -4.20 3.05 5.73
C VAL A 52 -2.99 2.43 6.41
N HIS A 53 -1.79 2.96 6.18
CA HIS A 53 -0.57 2.47 6.84
C HIS A 53 -0.62 2.68 8.36
N SER A 54 -1.10 3.84 8.82
CA SER A 54 -1.31 4.11 10.25
C SER A 54 -2.26 3.08 10.86
N TYR A 55 -3.38 2.79 10.22
CA TYR A 55 -4.34 1.79 10.71
C TYR A 55 -3.73 0.39 10.82
N VAL A 56 -3.00 -0.07 9.79
CA VAL A 56 -2.31 -1.38 9.85
C VAL A 56 -1.22 -1.39 10.94
N SER A 57 -0.59 -0.24 11.19
CA SER A 57 0.40 -0.06 12.26
C SER A 57 -0.19 -0.19 13.67
N LEU A 58 -1.52 -0.15 13.83
CA LEU A 58 -2.18 -0.41 15.13
C LEU A 58 -2.29 -1.92 15.46
N SER A 59 -2.00 -2.81 14.51
CA SER A 59 -2.10 -4.26 14.72
C SER A 59 -1.10 -4.80 15.75
N ASN A 60 -1.34 -5.97 16.34
CA ASN A 60 -0.34 -6.63 17.21
C ASN A 60 0.69 -7.46 16.41
N SER A 61 0.81 -7.25 15.10
CA SER A 61 1.78 -7.94 14.25
C SER A 61 3.21 -7.58 14.64
N GLN A 62 4.06 -8.59 14.84
CA GLN A 62 5.48 -8.41 15.20
C GLN A 62 6.31 -7.84 14.04
N LEU A 63 5.91 -8.14 12.80
CA LEU A 63 6.55 -7.64 11.59
C LEU A 63 5.58 -6.75 10.83
N PHE A 64 6.07 -5.58 10.43
CA PHE A 64 5.36 -4.62 9.60
C PHE A 64 6.25 -4.31 8.39
N ILE A 65 5.71 -4.42 7.19
CA ILE A 65 6.44 -4.21 5.94
C ILE A 65 5.66 -3.20 5.12
N VAL A 66 6.37 -2.20 4.63
CA VAL A 66 5.87 -1.27 3.61
C VAL A 66 6.56 -1.60 2.29
N SER A 67 5.80 -1.68 1.20
CA SER A 67 6.41 -1.90 -0.11
C SER A 67 7.08 -0.62 -0.62
N TYR A 68 8.11 -0.76 -1.44
CA TYR A 68 8.74 0.40 -2.09
C TYR A 68 7.77 1.12 -3.04
N ASP A 69 6.87 0.36 -3.65
CA ASP A 69 5.83 0.88 -4.55
C ASP A 69 4.85 1.78 -3.79
N ASP A 70 4.43 1.41 -2.57
CA ASP A 70 3.59 2.27 -1.72
C ASP A 70 4.32 3.56 -1.31
N LEU A 71 5.61 3.47 -0.99
CA LEU A 71 6.44 4.62 -0.60
C LEU A 71 6.72 5.61 -1.74
N THR A 72 6.50 5.18 -2.98
CA THR A 72 6.72 6.00 -4.19
C THR A 72 5.43 6.39 -4.89
N GLY A 73 4.29 5.80 -4.48
CA GLY A 73 3.00 6.01 -5.13
C GLY A 73 2.87 5.30 -6.48
N GLU A 74 3.59 4.18 -6.67
CA GLU A 74 3.53 3.42 -7.92
C GLU A 74 2.15 2.75 -8.08
N MET A 75 1.53 2.98 -9.23
CA MET A 75 0.15 2.54 -9.51
C MET A 75 0.10 1.30 -10.40
N ASP A 76 1.19 1.00 -11.10
CA ASP A 76 1.30 -0.19 -11.92
C ASP A 76 1.66 -1.43 -11.08
N GLN A 77 1.02 -2.56 -11.38
CA GLN A 77 1.29 -3.81 -10.68
C GLN A 77 2.56 -4.45 -11.22
N PRO A 78 3.55 -4.83 -10.39
CA PRO A 78 4.78 -5.45 -10.90
C PRO A 78 4.52 -6.81 -11.57
N ASN A 79 3.39 -7.45 -11.26
CA ASN A 79 2.97 -8.71 -11.84
C ASN A 79 1.44 -8.78 -11.95
N LEU A 80 0.96 -9.21 -13.10
CA LEU A 80 -0.46 -9.48 -13.35
C LEU A 80 -0.66 -10.98 -13.58
N PRO A 81 -1.17 -11.72 -12.57
CA PRO A 81 -1.41 -13.15 -12.69
C PRO A 81 -2.31 -13.49 -13.88
N GLY A 82 -1.99 -14.59 -14.58
CA GLY A 82 -2.77 -15.05 -15.73
C GLY A 82 -2.38 -14.40 -17.06
N THR A 83 -1.32 -13.60 -17.09
CA THR A 83 -0.70 -13.09 -18.33
C THR A 83 0.67 -13.71 -18.54
N VAL A 84 1.06 -13.85 -19.81
CA VAL A 84 2.40 -14.32 -20.18
C VAL A 84 3.11 -13.25 -21.01
N ASP A 85 2.46 -12.78 -22.08
CA ASP A 85 3.02 -11.81 -23.03
C ASP A 85 2.23 -10.49 -23.07
N GLU A 86 1.03 -10.48 -22.48
CA GLU A 86 0.06 -9.37 -22.58
C GLU A 86 0.31 -8.23 -21.59
N TYR A 87 1.08 -8.48 -20.54
CA TYR A 87 1.47 -7.50 -19.54
C TYR A 87 2.97 -7.62 -19.25
N PRO A 88 3.72 -6.52 -19.07
CA PRO A 88 5.16 -6.55 -18.82
C PRO A 88 5.50 -6.99 -17.39
N CYS A 89 4.99 -8.14 -16.95
CA CYS A 89 5.27 -8.72 -15.64
C CYS A 89 6.78 -8.78 -15.39
N TRP A 90 7.20 -8.32 -14.22
CA TRP A 90 8.59 -8.32 -13.74
C TRP A 90 9.56 -7.47 -14.57
N LYS A 91 9.03 -6.62 -15.47
CA LYS A 91 9.82 -5.74 -16.34
C LYS A 91 9.60 -4.25 -16.05
N LEU A 92 8.58 -3.93 -15.26
CA LEU A 92 8.28 -2.56 -14.85
C LEU A 92 9.35 -2.08 -13.86
N ARG A 93 9.80 -0.84 -14.07
CA ARG A 93 10.73 -0.14 -13.19
C ARG A 93 9.95 0.95 -12.49
N ASN A 94 10.23 1.12 -11.20
CA ASN A 94 9.73 2.26 -10.44
C ASN A 94 10.24 3.56 -11.06
N GLN A 95 9.39 4.58 -11.11
CA GLN A 95 9.71 5.88 -11.71
C GLN A 95 10.53 6.79 -10.78
N VAL A 96 10.65 6.44 -9.50
CA VAL A 96 11.40 7.20 -8.49
C VAL A 96 12.72 6.49 -8.24
N TYR A 97 13.82 7.24 -8.28
CA TYR A 97 15.14 6.72 -7.92
C TYR A 97 15.27 6.59 -6.41
N LEU A 98 16.13 5.67 -5.96
CA LEU A 98 16.34 5.45 -4.53
C LEU A 98 16.90 6.69 -3.84
N GLU A 99 17.76 7.44 -4.53
CA GLU A 99 18.38 8.67 -4.06
C GLU A 99 17.37 9.80 -3.84
N ASP A 100 16.23 9.74 -4.53
CA ASP A 100 15.20 10.79 -4.53
C ASP A 100 13.97 10.41 -3.68
N VAL A 101 13.92 9.18 -3.15
CA VAL A 101 12.71 8.64 -2.52
C VAL A 101 12.30 9.43 -1.27
N GLU A 102 13.26 9.99 -0.53
CA GLU A 102 12.98 10.71 0.71
C GLU A 102 12.22 12.03 0.48
N GLU A 103 12.27 12.56 -0.74
CA GLU A 103 11.54 13.77 -1.15
C GLU A 103 10.13 13.45 -1.66
N ASN A 104 9.79 12.16 -1.86
CA ASN A 104 8.50 11.75 -2.38
C ASN A 104 7.38 11.99 -1.35
N PRO A 105 6.24 12.60 -1.74
CA PRO A 105 5.12 12.84 -0.82
C PRO A 105 4.58 11.58 -0.13
N TYR A 106 4.53 10.43 -0.82
CA TYR A 106 4.10 9.17 -0.24
C TYR A 106 5.08 8.67 0.82
N TRP A 107 6.39 8.76 0.54
CA TRP A 107 7.43 8.42 1.51
C TRP A 107 7.30 9.25 2.79
N ILE A 108 7.17 10.57 2.66
CA ILE A 108 7.06 11.50 3.79
C ILE A 108 5.82 11.16 4.63
N ALA A 109 4.65 11.07 3.98
CA ALA A 109 3.39 10.85 4.66
C ALA A 109 3.32 9.48 5.37
N ILE A 110 3.77 8.41 4.71
CA ILE A 110 3.75 7.07 5.29
C ILE A 110 4.76 6.96 6.44
N ASN A 111 5.99 7.46 6.29
CA ASN A 111 6.98 7.40 7.36
C ASN A 111 6.56 8.18 8.60
N GLU A 112 5.94 9.35 8.42
CA GLU A 112 5.36 10.10 9.54
C GLU A 112 4.25 9.28 10.23
N ALA A 113 3.35 8.68 9.45
CA ALA A 113 2.20 7.92 9.95
C ALA A 113 2.58 6.66 10.74
N ILE A 114 3.75 6.06 10.48
CA ILE A 114 4.21 4.82 11.14
C ILE A 114 5.41 5.04 12.07
N LYS A 115 5.77 6.29 12.37
CA LYS A 115 7.00 6.63 13.10
C LYS A 115 7.19 5.86 14.40
N ASP A 116 6.12 5.63 15.16
CA ASP A 116 6.18 4.89 16.42
C ASP A 116 6.60 3.41 16.22
N ARG A 117 6.27 2.82 15.07
CA ARG A 117 6.78 1.49 14.67
C ARG A 117 8.25 1.51 14.29
N LEU A 118 8.75 2.61 13.73
CA LEU A 118 10.15 2.78 13.36
C LEU A 118 11.05 2.97 14.59
N THR A 119 10.51 3.50 15.69
CA THR A 119 11.24 3.76 16.93
C THR A 119 11.42 2.54 17.84
N GLY A 120 10.95 1.36 17.42
CA GLY A 120 11.23 0.14 18.17
C GLY A 120 12.74 -0.06 18.30
N GLU A 121 13.24 -0.23 19.54
CA GLU A 121 14.55 -0.82 19.79
C GLU A 121 14.53 -2.26 19.26
N ILE A 122 14.73 -2.42 17.96
CA ILE A 122 14.81 -3.74 17.33
C ILE A 122 16.25 -3.95 16.92
N ASP A 123 16.99 -4.53 17.86
CA ASP A 123 18.33 -5.08 17.65
C ASP A 123 18.25 -6.37 16.81
N LEU A 124 17.82 -6.24 15.55
CA LEU A 124 17.66 -7.37 14.60
C LEU A 124 19.00 -7.93 14.12
N TRP A 125 20.10 -7.22 14.38
CA TRP A 125 21.39 -7.47 13.74
C TRP A 125 22.50 -7.90 14.68
N ASN A 126 22.26 -7.99 16.00
CA ASN A 126 23.15 -8.68 16.92
C ASN A 126 23.05 -10.21 16.73
N ARG A 127 23.60 -10.71 15.62
CA ARG A 127 24.03 -12.11 15.54
C ARG A 127 25.26 -12.22 16.43
N ASP A 128 25.15 -12.96 17.53
CA ASP A 128 26.30 -13.38 18.32
C ASP A 128 27.39 -13.92 17.37
N GLU A 129 28.49 -13.18 17.23
CA GLU A 129 29.72 -13.64 16.59
C GLU A 129 30.43 -14.64 17.53
N SER A 130 29.76 -15.74 17.83
CA SER A 130 30.33 -16.85 18.60
C SER A 130 30.09 -18.15 17.84
N SER A 131 30.97 -18.42 16.89
CA SER A 131 31.25 -19.76 16.34
C SER A 131 32.75 -19.89 16.12
#